data_AF-A0A2G7FQ26-F1
#
_entry.id   AF-A0A2G7FQ26-F1
#
_cell.length_a   1.000
_cell.length_b   1.000
_cell.length_c   1.000
_cell.angle_alpha   90.00
_cell.angle_beta   90.00
_cell.angle_gamma   90.00
#
_symmetry.space_group_name_H-M   'P 1'
#
loop_
_entity.id
_entity.type
_entity.pdbx_description
1 polymer ?
#
loop_
_entity_poly.entity_id
_entity_poly.type
_entity_poly.pdbx_seq_one_letter_code
_entity_poly.pdbx_strand_id
1 'polypeptide(L)'
;MGMQYLWVDQLCINQSDENEKMNQINQMDRIYASALCTLVALAGKDSNYGLPGVTRPRSWTHETVQIGDLTLATRAPSLATCTDCSTWSTRGWTLQEAMLSPRLLYFTEYGTYYEYPDPGVKFESNALCEPVTTYNFPTLDKHWSVVEQYTTRHLTFPSDALCAISAVLRAMHGDEGVYYGLSISQMDRAVVWVPTGNGSNTRRDGFPSWSWVSHDGPIMHPHVLAGLAIWMTPKHRSKSGLSICKPEDRIGTFRFGTRNAIDIAVAWLKGCISSQFPVDPRFNTETVYALAARWPTYEAFWEDAFGGFVNHNINLIEHYELAPGHILVYGQVAQFTLDTCEFGKKRDMFIVRSRAGIPSGAIWISAYNEIAPMNTTREFIALSGGDGAILGPALDLAFEKRFTENPDLDDYDLQYQYGNAEILPVLNVMMVERNPESNIARRLGIGTIFLKEWADADREFKTVVLG
;
A
#
# COMPACT_ATOMS: atom_id res chain seq x y z
N MET A 1 -2.88 -8.28 -39.06
CA MET A 1 -1.73 -7.71 -38.31
C MET A 1 -0.41 -7.76 -39.07
N GLY A 2 -0.16 -8.70 -39.99
CA GLY A 2 1.03 -8.64 -40.88
C GLY A 2 2.39 -8.81 -40.19
N MET A 3 2.39 -9.13 -38.89
CA MET A 3 3.59 -9.28 -38.09
C MET A 3 4.19 -10.68 -38.26
N GLN A 4 5.52 -10.74 -38.31
CA GLN A 4 6.28 -11.99 -38.45
C GLN A 4 6.82 -12.52 -37.11
N TYR A 5 6.87 -11.67 -36.09
CA TYR A 5 7.48 -11.97 -34.81
C TYR A 5 6.43 -12.01 -33.70
N LEU A 6 6.53 -13.02 -32.85
CA LEU A 6 5.75 -13.19 -31.63
C LEU A 6 6.74 -13.42 -30.49
N TRP A 7 6.59 -12.67 -29.40
CA TRP A 7 7.36 -12.86 -28.18
C TRP A 7 6.48 -13.56 -27.14
N VAL A 8 7.00 -14.61 -26.53
CA VAL A 8 6.35 -15.36 -25.45
C VAL A 8 7.41 -15.63 -24.39
N ASP A 9 7.16 -15.22 -23.15
CA ASP A 9 8.08 -15.35 -22.02
C ASP A 9 8.70 -16.76 -21.89
N GLN A 10 7.87 -17.80 -21.96
CA GLN A 10 8.26 -19.20 -21.83
C GLN A 10 9.19 -19.68 -22.95
N LEU A 11 9.12 -19.07 -24.14
CA LEU A 11 9.87 -19.49 -25.33
C LEU A 11 11.08 -18.59 -25.64
N CYS A 12 10.96 -17.30 -25.32
CA CYS A 12 11.96 -16.29 -25.67
C CYS A 12 12.94 -16.00 -24.54
N ILE A 13 12.66 -16.43 -23.31
CA ILE A 13 13.58 -16.32 -22.17
C ILE A 13 14.20 -17.69 -21.93
N ASN A 14 15.52 -17.75 -21.89
CA ASN A 14 16.23 -18.94 -21.47
C ASN A 14 15.98 -19.23 -19.98
N GLN A 15 15.06 -20.14 -19.70
CA GLN A 15 14.66 -20.49 -18.33
C GLN A 15 15.77 -21.21 -17.54
N SER A 16 16.84 -21.65 -18.21
CA SER A 16 17.96 -22.36 -17.57
C SER A 16 19.13 -21.46 -17.17
N ASP A 17 19.19 -20.22 -17.70
CA ASP A 17 20.21 -19.23 -17.35
C ASP A 17 19.58 -18.14 -16.47
N GLU A 18 19.86 -18.20 -15.16
CA GLU A 18 19.32 -17.24 -14.20
C GLU A 18 19.77 -15.80 -14.46
N ASN A 19 20.97 -15.58 -15.00
CA ASN A 19 21.43 -14.22 -15.32
C ASN A 19 20.67 -13.65 -16.51
N GLU A 20 20.49 -14.45 -17.56
CA GLU A 20 19.71 -14.07 -18.74
C GLU A 20 18.25 -13.83 -18.36
N LYS A 21 17.66 -14.74 -17.59
CA LYS A 21 16.29 -14.65 -17.10
C LYS A 21 16.08 -13.37 -16.29
N MET A 22 16.95 -13.09 -15.32
CA MET A 22 16.86 -11.86 -14.53
C MET A 22 17.06 -10.61 -15.38
N ASN A 23 17.94 -10.65 -16.39
CA ASN A 23 18.09 -9.54 -17.34
C ASN A 23 16.80 -9.28 -18.14
N GLN A 24 16.11 -10.33 -18.60
CA GLN A 24 14.81 -10.20 -19.29
C GLN A 24 13.70 -9.70 -18.36
N ILE A 25 13.63 -10.22 -17.13
CA ILE A 25 12.68 -9.75 -16.10
C ILE A 25 12.87 -8.25 -15.84
N ASN A 26 14.12 -7.80 -15.75
CA ASN A 26 14.46 -6.38 -15.58
C ASN A 26 14.14 -5.51 -16.80
N GLN A 27 13.73 -6.09 -17.93
CA GLN A 27 13.34 -5.40 -19.15
C GLN A 27 11.85 -5.55 -19.50
N MET A 28 11.04 -6.16 -18.63
CA MET A 28 9.61 -6.39 -18.88
C MET A 28 8.84 -5.11 -19.22
N ASP A 29 9.21 -3.99 -18.60
CA ASP A 29 8.70 -2.65 -18.93
C ASP A 29 8.93 -2.29 -20.40
N ARG A 30 10.15 -2.49 -20.91
CA ARG A 30 10.51 -2.17 -22.28
C ARG A 30 9.89 -3.13 -23.28
N ILE A 31 9.82 -4.42 -22.94
CA ILE A 31 9.23 -5.45 -23.79
C ILE A 31 7.75 -5.13 -24.06
N TYR A 32 6.96 -4.92 -23.01
CA TYR A 32 5.54 -4.61 -23.17
C TYR A 32 5.30 -3.21 -23.76
N ALA A 33 6.06 -2.19 -23.33
CA ALA A 33 5.91 -0.84 -23.87
C ALA A 33 6.27 -0.74 -25.37
N SER A 34 7.16 -1.61 -25.85
CA SER A 34 7.58 -1.65 -27.27
C SER A 34 6.76 -2.63 -28.11
N ALA A 35 5.88 -3.42 -27.50
CA ALA A 35 5.03 -4.34 -28.23
C ALA A 35 4.04 -3.56 -29.10
N LEU A 36 3.85 -4.00 -30.36
CA LEU A 36 2.81 -3.42 -31.21
C LEU A 36 1.42 -3.60 -30.57
N CYS A 37 1.18 -4.80 -30.05
CA CYS A 37 -0.03 -5.24 -29.38
C CYS A 37 0.28 -6.49 -28.54
N THR A 38 -0.27 -6.55 -27.33
CA THR A 38 -0.20 -7.72 -26.46
C THR A 38 -1.50 -8.52 -26.58
N LEU A 39 -1.36 -9.83 -26.82
CA LEU A 39 -2.50 -10.75 -26.99
C LEU A 39 -2.91 -11.30 -25.62
N VAL A 40 -4.17 -11.08 -25.23
CA VAL A 40 -4.69 -11.50 -23.94
C VAL A 40 -5.70 -12.62 -24.12
N ALA A 41 -5.40 -13.81 -23.62
CA ALA A 41 -6.33 -14.93 -23.60
C ALA A 41 -7.21 -14.87 -22.34
N LEU A 42 -8.47 -14.43 -22.50
CA LEU A 42 -9.45 -14.43 -21.40
C LEU A 42 -10.24 -15.75 -21.33
N ALA A 43 -10.27 -16.50 -22.43
CA ALA A 43 -10.90 -17.82 -22.50
C ALA A 43 -9.93 -18.94 -22.13
N GLY A 44 -10.47 -19.98 -21.48
CA GLY A 44 -9.70 -21.15 -21.07
C GLY A 44 -9.06 -21.03 -19.69
N LYS A 45 -8.47 -22.15 -19.24
CA LYS A 45 -7.79 -22.26 -17.94
C LYS A 45 -6.27 -22.35 -18.07
N ASP A 46 -5.76 -22.68 -19.26
CA ASP A 46 -4.34 -22.90 -19.52
C ASP A 46 -4.01 -22.65 -21.01
N SER A 47 -2.72 -22.74 -21.34
CA SER A 47 -2.18 -22.50 -22.69
C SER A 47 -2.63 -23.53 -23.73
N ASN A 48 -3.10 -24.72 -23.33
CA ASN A 48 -3.58 -25.74 -24.27
C ASN A 48 -5.00 -25.48 -24.76
N TYR A 49 -5.72 -24.55 -24.12
CA TYR A 49 -7.10 -24.23 -24.47
C TYR A 49 -7.23 -23.64 -25.89
N GLY A 50 -6.19 -22.97 -26.37
CA GLY A 50 -6.16 -22.25 -27.64
C GLY A 50 -6.89 -20.90 -27.60
N LEU A 51 -6.81 -20.14 -28.69
CA LEU A 51 -7.49 -18.85 -28.84
C LEU A 51 -8.80 -19.02 -29.63
N PRO A 52 -9.98 -18.77 -29.01
CA PRO A 52 -11.25 -18.88 -29.71
C PRO A 52 -11.36 -17.94 -30.92
N GLY A 53 -11.79 -18.49 -32.05
CA GLY A 53 -11.83 -17.84 -33.35
C GLY A 53 -10.51 -17.81 -34.12
N VAL A 54 -9.44 -18.41 -33.58
CA VAL A 54 -8.13 -18.53 -34.25
C VAL A 54 -7.75 -20.01 -34.38
N THR A 55 -7.45 -20.67 -33.27
CA THR A 55 -7.01 -22.08 -33.26
C THR A 55 -8.18 -23.04 -33.05
N ARG A 56 -9.35 -22.52 -32.66
CA ARG A 56 -10.58 -23.29 -32.46
C ARG A 56 -11.81 -22.43 -32.73
N PRO A 57 -12.96 -23.03 -33.07
CA PRO A 57 -14.24 -22.32 -33.10
C PRO A 57 -14.59 -21.74 -31.73
N ARG A 58 -15.28 -20.60 -31.72
CA ARG A 58 -15.91 -20.05 -30.51
C ARG A 58 -17.06 -20.98 -30.08
N SER A 59 -17.18 -21.24 -28.78
CA SER A 59 -18.24 -22.12 -28.26
C SER A 59 -19.60 -21.43 -28.19
N TRP A 60 -19.63 -20.11 -28.22
CA TRP A 60 -20.85 -19.31 -28.08
C TRP A 60 -21.44 -18.88 -29.43
N THR A 61 -22.77 -18.88 -29.50
CA THR A 61 -23.56 -18.34 -30.62
C THR A 61 -24.67 -17.44 -30.07
N HIS A 62 -24.95 -16.33 -30.77
CA HIS A 62 -26.09 -15.49 -30.45
C HIS A 62 -27.38 -16.29 -30.59
N GLU A 63 -28.08 -16.53 -29.48
CA GLU A 63 -29.47 -16.99 -29.52
C GLU A 63 -30.36 -15.81 -29.90
N THR A 64 -31.21 -16.04 -30.91
CA THR A 64 -32.19 -15.05 -31.38
C THR A 64 -33.60 -15.58 -31.23
N VAL A 65 -34.52 -14.76 -30.72
CA VAL A 65 -35.95 -15.08 -30.62
C VAL A 65 -36.74 -14.05 -31.42
N GLN A 66 -37.64 -14.52 -32.27
CA GLN A 66 -38.55 -13.66 -33.02
C GLN A 66 -39.87 -13.49 -32.25
N ILE A 67 -40.28 -12.24 -32.02
CA ILE A 67 -41.56 -11.87 -31.39
C ILE A 67 -42.27 -10.89 -32.33
N GLY A 68 -43.16 -11.41 -33.17
CA GLY A 68 -43.76 -10.62 -34.25
C GLY A 68 -42.68 -10.09 -35.20
N ASP A 69 -42.61 -8.77 -35.35
CA ASP A 69 -41.60 -8.09 -36.19
C ASP A 69 -40.30 -7.75 -35.43
N LEU A 70 -40.21 -8.06 -34.13
CA LEU A 70 -38.97 -7.87 -33.35
C LEU A 70 -38.11 -9.14 -33.35
N THR A 71 -36.83 -8.97 -33.62
CA THR A 71 -35.79 -9.96 -33.31
C THR A 71 -35.07 -9.55 -32.04
N LEU A 72 -35.19 -10.37 -30.99
CA LEU A 72 -34.38 -10.25 -29.79
C LEU A 72 -33.12 -11.11 -29.95
N ALA A 73 -31.96 -10.59 -29.59
CA ALA A 73 -30.70 -11.33 -29.60
C ALA A 73 -30.03 -11.27 -28.23
N THR A 74 -29.47 -12.39 -27.79
CA THR A 74 -28.61 -12.43 -26.62
C THR A 74 -27.32 -11.63 -26.87
N ARG A 75 -26.93 -10.81 -25.89
CA ARG A 75 -25.68 -10.06 -25.93
C ARG A 75 -24.59 -10.87 -25.26
N ALA A 76 -23.37 -10.79 -25.79
CA ALA A 76 -22.19 -11.29 -25.12
C ALA A 76 -21.97 -10.52 -23.80
N PRO A 77 -21.39 -11.15 -22.76
CA PRO A 77 -20.94 -10.43 -21.57
C PRO A 77 -20.01 -9.25 -21.90
N SER A 78 -19.97 -8.25 -21.02
CA SER A 78 -19.02 -7.15 -21.14
C SER A 78 -17.56 -7.63 -21.04
N LEU A 79 -16.62 -6.81 -21.51
CA LEU A 79 -15.20 -7.08 -21.33
C LEU A 79 -14.82 -7.15 -19.84
N ALA A 80 -15.41 -6.29 -18.99
CA ALA A 80 -15.19 -6.37 -17.55
C ALA A 80 -15.52 -7.76 -17.00
N THR A 81 -16.72 -8.26 -17.28
CA THR A 81 -17.16 -9.58 -16.84
C THR A 81 -16.24 -10.68 -17.37
N CYS A 82 -15.83 -10.61 -18.64
CA CYS A 82 -14.91 -11.59 -19.22
C CYS A 82 -13.54 -11.58 -18.51
N THR A 83 -13.01 -10.39 -18.19
CA THR A 83 -11.73 -10.24 -17.50
C THR A 83 -11.83 -10.72 -16.05
N ASP A 84 -12.87 -10.32 -15.31
CA ASP A 84 -13.09 -10.71 -13.91
C ASP A 84 -13.18 -12.23 -13.74
N CYS A 85 -13.78 -12.93 -14.69
CA CYS A 85 -13.92 -14.39 -14.66
C CYS A 85 -12.73 -15.15 -15.27
N SER A 86 -11.74 -14.46 -15.85
CA SER A 86 -10.63 -15.12 -16.55
C SER A 86 -9.56 -15.66 -15.60
N THR A 87 -8.87 -16.73 -15.98
CA THR A 87 -7.64 -17.16 -15.28
C THR A 87 -6.50 -16.15 -15.49
N TRP A 88 -6.54 -15.36 -16.56
CA TRP A 88 -5.52 -14.35 -16.83
C TRP A 88 -5.52 -13.24 -15.76
N SER A 89 -6.68 -12.74 -15.35
CA SER A 89 -6.77 -11.67 -14.33
C SER A 89 -6.34 -12.11 -12.93
N THR A 90 -6.34 -13.43 -12.67
CA THR A 90 -5.93 -13.98 -11.37
C THR A 90 -4.43 -14.20 -11.25
N ARG A 91 -3.63 -14.08 -12.33
CA ARG A 91 -2.18 -14.32 -12.30
C ARG A 91 -1.40 -13.04 -11.98
N GLY A 92 -0.43 -13.10 -11.06
CA GLY A 92 0.33 -11.92 -10.65
C GLY A 92 1.08 -11.25 -11.81
N TRP A 93 1.76 -12.04 -12.64
CA TRP A 93 2.57 -11.57 -13.78
C TRP A 93 1.76 -10.84 -14.87
N THR A 94 0.44 -11.04 -14.94
CA THR A 94 -0.38 -10.43 -16.01
C THR A 94 -0.72 -8.97 -15.75
N LEU A 95 -0.44 -8.44 -14.55
CA LEU A 95 -0.69 -7.02 -14.25
C LEU A 95 0.24 -6.14 -15.07
N GLN A 96 1.52 -6.49 -15.13
CA GLN A 96 2.50 -5.77 -15.93
C GLN A 96 2.23 -5.90 -17.44
N GLU A 97 1.73 -7.05 -17.91
CA GLU A 97 1.27 -7.21 -19.29
C GLU A 97 0.19 -6.17 -19.62
N ALA A 98 -0.82 -6.06 -18.77
CA ALA A 98 -1.94 -5.16 -18.99
C ALA A 98 -1.54 -3.68 -18.90
N MET A 99 -0.79 -3.31 -17.87
CA MET A 99 -0.51 -1.91 -17.54
C MET A 99 0.57 -1.27 -18.40
N LEU A 100 1.50 -2.06 -18.94
CA LEU A 100 2.67 -1.54 -19.66
C LEU A 100 2.53 -1.67 -21.18
N SER A 101 1.57 -2.47 -21.65
CA SER A 101 1.30 -2.62 -23.07
C SER A 101 0.53 -1.41 -23.61
N PRO A 102 0.95 -0.81 -24.74
CA PRO A 102 0.22 0.32 -25.32
C PRO A 102 -1.13 -0.09 -25.93
N ARG A 103 -1.30 -1.37 -26.29
CA ARG A 103 -2.51 -1.92 -26.93
C ARG A 103 -2.72 -3.37 -26.51
N LEU A 104 -3.97 -3.72 -26.22
CA LEU A 104 -4.36 -5.07 -25.82
C LEU A 104 -5.41 -5.62 -26.78
N LEU A 105 -5.23 -6.87 -27.21
CA LEU A 105 -6.22 -7.62 -27.98
C LEU A 105 -6.70 -8.81 -27.16
N TYR A 106 -7.90 -8.70 -26.62
CA TYR A 106 -8.52 -9.70 -25.76
C TYR A 106 -9.27 -10.73 -26.60
N PHE A 107 -9.01 -12.01 -26.32
CA PHE A 107 -9.72 -13.15 -26.91
C PHE A 107 -10.63 -13.77 -25.87
N THR A 108 -11.94 -13.74 -26.11
CA THR A 108 -12.98 -14.34 -25.26
C THR A 108 -13.70 -15.46 -25.99
N GLU A 109 -14.56 -16.21 -25.29
CA GLU A 109 -15.47 -17.18 -25.92
C GLU A 109 -16.49 -16.53 -26.85
N TYR A 110 -16.74 -15.23 -26.68
CA TYR A 110 -17.82 -14.51 -27.33
C TYR A 110 -17.36 -13.69 -28.53
N GLY A 111 -16.09 -13.28 -28.55
CA GLY A 111 -15.55 -12.38 -29.55
C GLY A 111 -14.12 -11.94 -29.22
N THR A 112 -13.68 -10.88 -29.87
CA THR A 112 -12.43 -10.20 -29.55
C THR A 112 -12.69 -8.74 -29.25
N TYR A 113 -11.97 -8.21 -28.25
CA TYR A 113 -12.00 -6.81 -27.88
C TYR A 113 -10.62 -6.22 -28.13
N TYR A 114 -10.55 -5.05 -28.74
CA TYR A 114 -9.31 -4.35 -29.02
C TYR A 114 -9.29 -3.02 -28.29
N GLU A 115 -8.24 -2.79 -27.51
CA GLU A 115 -8.03 -1.56 -26.74
C GLU A 115 -7.20 -0.53 -27.53
N TYR A 116 -7.75 0.68 -27.65
CA TYR A 116 -7.08 1.80 -28.29
C TYR A 116 -6.38 2.70 -27.27
N PRO A 117 -5.24 3.31 -27.62
CA PRO A 117 -4.59 4.32 -26.78
C PRO A 117 -5.33 5.67 -26.64
N ASP A 118 -6.49 5.86 -27.28
CA ASP A 118 -7.10 7.18 -27.53
C ASP A 118 -8.10 7.61 -26.41
N PRO A 119 -8.18 8.90 -26.01
CA PRO A 119 -8.99 9.34 -24.85
C PRO A 119 -10.53 9.27 -25.02
N GLY A 120 -11.05 8.92 -26.19
CA GLY A 120 -12.50 9.02 -26.50
C GLY A 120 -13.24 7.69 -26.68
N VAL A 121 -12.58 6.66 -27.21
CA VAL A 121 -13.13 5.31 -27.38
C VAL A 121 -12.02 4.34 -26.98
N LYS A 122 -12.17 3.71 -25.81
CA LYS A 122 -11.12 2.81 -25.32
C LYS A 122 -11.16 1.44 -26.00
N PHE A 123 -12.29 1.00 -26.55
CA PHE A 123 -12.43 -0.40 -27.03
C PHE A 123 -13.34 -0.56 -28.25
N GLU A 124 -12.96 -1.47 -29.15
CA GLU A 124 -13.84 -2.04 -30.17
C GLU A 124 -14.04 -3.55 -29.94
N SER A 125 -15.24 -4.04 -30.22
CA SER A 125 -15.58 -5.47 -30.17
C SER A 125 -16.10 -5.93 -31.51
N ASN A 126 -15.77 -7.16 -31.91
CA ASN A 126 -16.39 -7.80 -33.07
C ASN A 126 -17.67 -8.59 -32.74
N ALA A 127 -18.10 -8.59 -31.47
CA ALA A 127 -19.32 -9.25 -31.01
C ALA A 127 -20.34 -8.22 -30.50
N LEU A 128 -21.63 -8.52 -30.66
CA LEU A 128 -22.70 -7.74 -30.03
C LEU A 128 -22.70 -8.03 -28.52
N CYS A 129 -21.95 -7.23 -27.76
CA CYS A 129 -21.79 -7.38 -26.32
C CYS A 129 -22.61 -6.35 -25.55
N GLU A 130 -22.80 -6.58 -24.24
CA GLU A 130 -23.21 -5.56 -23.28
C GLU A 130 -22.36 -4.29 -23.39
N PRO A 131 -22.86 -3.11 -22.98
CA PRO A 131 -22.06 -1.90 -23.00
C PRO A 131 -20.74 -2.16 -22.28
N VAL A 132 -19.64 -1.69 -22.87
CA VAL A 132 -18.30 -1.91 -22.31
C VAL A 132 -18.19 -1.13 -21.01
N THR A 133 -18.52 -1.78 -19.90
CA THR A 133 -17.96 -1.41 -18.60
C THR A 133 -16.55 -1.99 -18.60
N THR A 134 -15.57 -1.14 -18.36
CA THR A 134 -14.17 -1.51 -18.39
C THR A 134 -13.79 -2.17 -17.07
N TYR A 135 -13.10 -3.30 -17.11
CA TYR A 135 -12.27 -3.71 -15.98
C TYR A 135 -11.19 -2.64 -15.88
N ASN A 136 -11.39 -1.67 -14.98
CA ASN A 136 -10.49 -0.54 -14.90
C ASN A 136 -9.23 -0.99 -14.18
N PHE A 137 -8.18 -1.28 -14.97
CA PHE A 137 -6.84 -1.24 -14.42
C PHE A 137 -6.61 0.15 -13.83
N PRO A 138 -6.01 0.21 -12.62
CA PRO A 138 -5.62 1.48 -12.04
C PRO A 138 -4.63 2.18 -12.97
N THR A 139 -4.66 3.51 -12.94
CA THR A 139 -3.72 4.33 -13.68
C THR A 139 -2.38 4.38 -12.94
N LEU A 140 -1.27 4.60 -13.66
CA LEU A 140 0.08 4.62 -13.08
C LEU A 140 0.30 5.74 -12.05
N ASP A 141 -0.57 6.75 -11.97
CA ASP A 141 -0.56 7.76 -10.90
C ASP A 141 -1.15 7.25 -9.57
N LYS A 142 -1.85 6.10 -9.56
CA LYS A 142 -2.57 5.56 -8.39
C LYS A 142 -1.86 4.35 -7.77
N HIS A 143 -0.71 4.59 -7.14
CA HIS A 143 0.13 3.54 -6.54
C HIS A 143 -0.62 2.50 -5.72
N TRP A 144 -1.41 2.92 -4.73
CA TRP A 144 -2.08 1.96 -3.86
C TRP A 144 -3.15 1.17 -4.59
N SER A 145 -3.88 1.77 -5.53
CA SER A 145 -4.84 1.01 -6.34
C SER A 145 -4.14 -0.07 -7.18
N VAL A 146 -2.93 0.19 -7.69
CA VAL A 146 -2.10 -0.81 -8.39
C VAL A 146 -1.69 -1.95 -7.45
N VAL A 147 -1.13 -1.62 -6.29
CA VAL A 147 -0.65 -2.62 -5.33
C VAL A 147 -1.81 -3.44 -4.75
N GLU A 148 -2.92 -2.80 -4.37
CA GLU A 148 -4.12 -3.49 -3.86
C GLU A 148 -4.67 -4.46 -4.91
N GLN A 149 -4.80 -4.04 -6.17
CA GLN A 149 -5.22 -4.94 -7.24
C GLN A 149 -4.20 -6.08 -7.47
N TYR A 150 -2.90 -5.79 -7.42
CA TYR A 150 -1.85 -6.80 -7.57
C TYR A 150 -1.93 -7.89 -6.49
N THR A 151 -2.10 -7.49 -5.23
CA THR A 151 -2.08 -8.43 -4.09
C THR A 151 -3.26 -9.38 -4.02
N THR A 152 -4.32 -9.14 -4.81
CA THR A 152 -5.43 -10.10 -4.98
C THR A 152 -5.09 -11.25 -5.93
N ARG A 153 -3.94 -11.18 -6.62
CA ARG A 153 -3.55 -12.14 -7.64
C ARG A 153 -2.66 -13.25 -7.08
N HIS A 154 -2.73 -14.40 -7.74
CA HIS A 154 -2.04 -15.62 -7.41
C HIS A 154 -0.68 -15.68 -8.11
N LEU A 155 0.32 -16.14 -7.38
CA LEU A 155 1.64 -16.46 -7.89
C LEU A 155 1.88 -17.96 -7.75
N THR A 156 2.41 -18.58 -8.80
CA THR A 156 2.85 -19.98 -8.72
C THR A 156 4.05 -20.12 -7.78
N PHE A 157 4.96 -19.15 -7.82
CA PHE A 157 6.14 -19.09 -6.96
C PHE A 157 6.10 -17.81 -6.11
N PRO A 158 6.00 -17.93 -4.76
CA PRO A 158 5.98 -16.76 -3.89
C PRO A 158 7.21 -15.84 -4.02
N SER A 159 8.36 -16.39 -4.40
CA SER A 159 9.60 -15.64 -4.66
C SER A 159 9.46 -14.60 -5.79
N ASP A 160 8.50 -14.78 -6.70
CA ASP A 160 8.28 -13.89 -7.83
C ASP A 160 7.53 -12.61 -7.45
N ALA A 161 7.07 -12.48 -6.21
CA ALA A 161 6.15 -11.42 -5.80
C ALA A 161 6.67 -10.00 -6.08
N LEU A 162 7.97 -9.74 -5.91
CA LEU A 162 8.53 -8.45 -6.28
C LEU A 162 8.77 -8.34 -7.79
N CYS A 163 9.31 -9.38 -8.41
CA CYS A 163 9.67 -9.36 -9.83
C CYS A 163 8.45 -9.15 -10.73
N ALA A 164 7.32 -9.78 -10.40
CA ALA A 164 6.08 -9.77 -11.16
C ALA A 164 5.36 -8.41 -11.22
N ILE A 165 5.77 -7.44 -10.40
CA ILE A 165 5.24 -6.07 -10.41
C ILE A 165 6.35 -5.01 -10.56
N SER A 166 7.63 -5.41 -10.46
CA SER A 166 8.77 -4.50 -10.45
C SER A 166 8.78 -3.51 -11.62
N ALA A 167 8.42 -3.96 -12.83
CA ALA A 167 8.34 -3.14 -14.02
C ALA A 167 7.29 -2.03 -13.89
N VAL A 168 6.13 -2.34 -13.33
CA VAL A 168 5.06 -1.36 -13.07
C VAL A 168 5.54 -0.35 -12.02
N LEU A 169 6.11 -0.82 -10.91
CA LEU A 169 6.62 0.07 -9.87
C LEU A 169 7.73 0.99 -10.37
N ARG A 170 8.63 0.51 -11.24
CA ARG A 170 9.66 1.33 -11.92
C ARG A 170 9.05 2.35 -12.87
N ALA A 171 8.01 1.98 -13.63
CA ALA A 171 7.30 2.93 -14.49
C ALA A 171 6.65 4.08 -13.69
N MET A 172 6.23 3.80 -12.45
CA MET A 172 5.59 4.77 -11.57
C MET A 172 6.58 5.68 -10.83
N HIS A 173 7.65 5.10 -10.27
CA HIS A 173 8.53 5.79 -9.33
C HIS A 173 9.97 5.97 -9.86
N GLY A 174 10.29 5.41 -11.02
CA GLY A 174 11.65 5.36 -11.57
C GLY A 174 12.47 4.18 -11.03
N ASP A 175 13.63 3.93 -11.65
CA ASP A 175 14.50 2.79 -11.34
C ASP A 175 14.99 2.74 -9.88
N GLU A 176 15.16 3.90 -9.25
CA GLU A 176 15.67 4.02 -7.87
C GLU A 176 14.59 4.52 -6.89
N GLY A 177 13.34 4.66 -7.34
CA GLY A 177 12.26 5.23 -6.54
C GLY A 177 11.52 4.22 -5.66
N VAL A 178 11.86 2.92 -5.75
CA VAL A 178 11.21 1.84 -5.01
C VAL A 178 12.24 0.99 -4.28
N TYR A 179 11.92 0.58 -3.05
CA TYR A 179 12.72 -0.35 -2.27
C TYR A 179 11.82 -1.45 -1.67
N TYR A 180 12.06 -2.71 -2.06
CA TYR A 180 11.21 -3.86 -1.71
C TYR A 180 9.70 -3.60 -1.84
N GLY A 181 9.28 -3.01 -2.96
CA GLY A 181 7.86 -2.77 -3.25
C GLY A 181 7.28 -1.47 -2.68
N LEU A 182 7.99 -0.75 -1.81
CA LEU A 182 7.55 0.55 -1.28
C LEU A 182 8.19 1.71 -2.04
N SER A 183 7.41 2.74 -2.34
CA SER A 183 7.92 4.00 -2.88
C SER A 183 8.73 4.76 -1.82
N ILE A 184 9.98 5.08 -2.14
CA ILE A 184 10.91 5.80 -1.24
C ILE A 184 10.37 7.20 -0.93
N SER A 185 9.84 7.91 -1.93
CA SER A 185 9.28 9.25 -1.77
C SER A 185 7.91 9.28 -1.09
N GLN A 186 7.37 8.12 -0.72
CA GLN A 186 6.09 8.00 -0.02
C GLN A 186 6.21 7.18 1.27
N MET A 187 7.42 6.98 1.80
CA MET A 187 7.66 6.01 2.88
C MET A 187 6.78 6.21 4.11
N ASP A 188 6.54 7.46 4.53
CA ASP A 188 5.61 7.79 5.64
C ASP A 188 4.21 7.21 5.44
N ARG A 189 3.77 7.16 4.18
CA ARG A 189 2.50 6.57 3.78
C ARG A 189 2.66 5.09 3.44
N ALA A 190 3.82 4.63 2.99
CA ALA A 190 3.97 3.30 2.43
C ALA A 190 4.06 2.19 3.47
N VAL A 191 4.53 2.48 4.67
CA VAL A 191 4.74 1.47 5.73
C VAL A 191 3.47 1.09 6.50
N VAL A 192 2.36 1.81 6.33
CA VAL A 192 1.11 1.62 7.11
C VAL A 192 0.11 0.62 6.50
N TRP A 193 0.46 -0.04 5.38
CA TRP A 193 -0.42 -1.04 4.75
C TRP A 193 -0.91 -2.09 5.74
N VAL A 194 -2.11 -2.65 5.57
CA VAL A 194 -2.65 -3.73 6.40
C VAL A 194 -3.29 -4.83 5.56
N PRO A 195 -3.27 -6.11 5.99
CA PRO A 195 -4.07 -7.15 5.37
C PRO A 195 -5.57 -6.83 5.47
N THR A 196 -6.34 -7.13 4.43
CA THR A 196 -7.81 -6.98 4.47
C THR A 196 -8.51 -8.09 5.26
N GLY A 197 -7.81 -9.21 5.50
CA GLY A 197 -8.36 -10.42 6.11
C GLY A 197 -9.11 -11.33 5.15
N ASN A 198 -9.23 -10.97 3.87
CA ASN A 198 -9.79 -11.81 2.82
C ASN A 198 -8.67 -12.60 2.14
N GLY A 199 -8.89 -13.87 1.79
CA GLY A 199 -7.94 -14.67 1.01
C GLY A 199 -6.85 -15.36 1.86
N SER A 200 -5.70 -15.61 1.25
CA SER A 200 -4.51 -16.13 1.95
C SER A 200 -4.09 -15.12 3.02
N ASN A 201 -3.55 -15.63 4.13
CA ASN A 201 -3.01 -14.82 5.22
C ASN A 201 -1.75 -15.54 5.72
N THR A 202 -0.75 -15.62 4.83
CA THR A 202 0.53 -16.25 5.11
C THR A 202 1.67 -15.29 4.81
N ARG A 203 2.86 -15.60 5.32
CA ARG A 203 4.07 -14.82 5.09
C ARG A 203 4.89 -15.45 3.96
N ARG A 204 5.35 -14.65 3.01
CA ARG A 204 6.35 -15.05 2.02
C ARG A 204 7.75 -14.95 2.61
N ASP A 205 8.51 -16.01 2.48
CA ASP A 205 9.91 -16.03 2.90
C ASP A 205 10.80 -15.21 1.96
N GLY A 206 11.94 -14.74 2.49
CA GLY A 206 12.91 -13.95 1.72
C GLY A 206 12.58 -12.45 1.57
N PHE A 207 11.44 -11.99 2.08
CA PHE A 207 11.06 -10.58 2.05
C PHE A 207 11.07 -9.94 3.45
N PRO A 208 11.37 -8.63 3.57
CA PRO A 208 11.36 -7.92 4.85
C PRO A 208 9.97 -7.78 5.45
N SER A 209 9.87 -7.84 6.78
CA SER A 209 8.56 -7.82 7.48
C SER A 209 7.78 -6.50 7.32
N TRP A 210 8.48 -5.40 7.05
CA TRP A 210 7.89 -4.08 6.83
C TRP A 210 7.35 -3.87 5.41
N SER A 211 7.74 -4.72 4.45
CA SER A 211 7.27 -4.66 3.07
C SER A 211 5.98 -5.46 2.89
N TRP A 212 5.02 -4.90 2.14
CA TRP A 212 3.79 -5.61 1.79
C TRP A 212 4.05 -6.86 0.95
N VAL A 213 5.19 -6.94 0.26
CA VAL A 213 5.58 -8.09 -0.55
C VAL A 213 5.71 -9.36 0.30
N SER A 214 6.04 -9.20 1.59
CA SER A 214 6.12 -10.31 2.54
C SER A 214 4.76 -10.91 2.91
N HIS A 215 3.65 -10.25 2.60
CA HIS A 215 2.31 -10.73 2.89
C HIS A 215 1.67 -11.40 1.67
N ASP A 216 1.29 -12.66 1.81
CA ASP A 216 0.50 -13.37 0.81
C ASP A 216 -0.99 -13.19 1.08
N GLY A 217 -1.60 -12.26 0.35
CA GLY A 217 -3.02 -11.94 0.43
C GLY A 217 -3.31 -10.49 0.04
N PRO A 218 -4.59 -10.16 -0.23
CA PRO A 218 -5.04 -8.80 -0.45
C PRO A 218 -4.73 -7.87 0.72
N ILE A 219 -4.06 -6.76 0.43
CA ILE A 219 -3.82 -5.67 1.38
C ILE A 219 -4.73 -4.48 1.09
N MET A 220 -4.74 -3.53 2.02
CA MET A 220 -5.27 -2.19 1.83
C MET A 220 -4.33 -1.15 2.42
N HIS A 221 -4.40 0.07 1.88
CA HIS A 221 -3.61 1.21 2.34
C HIS A 221 -4.47 2.20 3.14
N PRO A 222 -4.13 2.51 4.40
CA PRO A 222 -4.87 3.50 5.18
C PRO A 222 -4.50 4.94 4.80
N HIS A 223 -5.44 5.86 5.04
CA HIS A 223 -5.19 7.27 4.84
C HIS A 223 -4.22 7.78 5.91
N VAL A 224 -3.25 8.60 5.46
CA VAL A 224 -2.17 9.12 6.28
C VAL A 224 -2.16 10.62 6.18
N LEU A 225 -2.26 11.29 7.33
CA LEU A 225 -2.27 12.76 7.39
C LEU A 225 -0.88 13.32 7.11
N ALA A 226 0.08 13.00 7.97
CA ALA A 226 1.50 13.33 7.83
C ALA A 226 2.35 12.38 8.69
N GLY A 227 3.55 12.09 8.21
CA GLY A 227 4.55 11.26 8.89
C GLY A 227 5.12 11.94 10.12
N LEU A 228 5.47 11.13 11.11
CA LEU A 228 6.05 11.52 12.40
C LEU A 228 7.48 10.97 12.58
N ALA A 229 8.08 10.41 11.52
CA ALA A 229 9.36 9.75 11.56
C ALA A 229 10.20 10.07 10.32
N ILE A 230 11.51 9.86 10.43
CA ILE A 230 12.46 9.96 9.33
C ILE A 230 12.82 8.56 8.89
N TRP A 231 12.63 8.26 7.61
CA TRP A 231 12.95 6.96 7.03
C TRP A 231 14.19 7.03 6.17
N MET A 232 14.98 5.95 6.20
CA MET A 232 16.19 5.83 5.42
C MET A 232 16.29 4.42 4.83
N THR A 233 16.79 4.35 3.60
CA THR A 233 17.06 3.11 2.86
C THR A 233 18.53 3.04 2.48
N PRO A 234 19.11 1.86 2.23
CA PRO A 234 20.44 1.79 1.61
C PRO A 234 20.45 2.53 0.27
N LYS A 235 21.55 3.23 -0.06
CA LYS A 235 21.72 3.78 -1.40
C LYS A 235 21.77 2.65 -2.45
N HIS A 236 21.14 2.89 -3.59
CA HIS A 236 21.12 1.93 -4.70
C HIS A 236 22.50 1.83 -5.40
N ARG A 237 22.78 0.69 -6.05
CA ARG A 237 23.94 0.44 -6.95
C ARG A 237 25.31 0.89 -6.41
N SER A 238 25.90 0.07 -5.54
CA SER A 238 27.33 0.16 -5.15
C SER A 238 27.75 1.44 -4.40
N LYS A 239 26.81 2.30 -4.02
CA LYS A 239 27.09 3.50 -3.20
C LYS A 239 26.99 3.13 -1.72
N SER A 240 28.02 3.45 -0.94
CA SER A 240 27.97 3.37 0.52
C SER A 240 27.07 4.48 1.09
N GLY A 241 26.46 4.21 2.24
CA GLY A 241 25.61 5.17 2.94
C GLY A 241 24.11 4.97 2.72
N LEU A 242 23.33 5.83 3.37
CA LEU A 242 21.88 5.80 3.34
C LEU A 242 21.29 6.92 2.47
N SER A 243 20.15 6.62 1.84
CA SER A 243 19.26 7.58 1.21
C SER A 243 18.13 7.92 2.19
N ILE A 244 17.93 9.21 2.44
CA ILE A 244 16.75 9.67 3.20
C ILE A 244 15.53 9.60 2.29
N CYS A 245 14.46 9.02 2.80
CA CYS A 245 13.17 8.92 2.14
C CYS A 245 12.39 10.23 2.25
N LYS A 246 12.90 11.30 1.63
CA LYS A 246 12.25 12.60 1.63
C LYS A 246 10.98 12.55 0.75
N PRO A 247 9.83 13.06 1.22
CA PRO A 247 8.59 13.01 0.45
C PRO A 247 8.64 13.91 -0.79
N GLU A 248 8.11 13.41 -1.90
CA GLU A 248 7.91 14.20 -3.13
C GLU A 248 6.42 14.43 -3.37
N ASP A 249 5.98 15.68 -3.38
CA ASP A 249 4.57 16.02 -3.58
C ASP A 249 4.22 16.09 -5.08
N ARG A 250 4.29 14.96 -5.78
CA ARG A 250 3.97 14.90 -7.22
C ARG A 250 2.46 15.00 -7.54
N ILE A 251 1.60 14.77 -6.54
CA ILE A 251 0.15 14.56 -6.75
C ILE A 251 -0.70 15.67 -6.08
N GLY A 252 -0.10 16.62 -5.34
CA GLY A 252 -0.85 17.72 -4.71
C GLY A 252 -1.93 17.25 -3.73
N THR A 253 -1.69 16.09 -3.10
CA THR A 253 -2.63 15.41 -2.19
C THR A 253 -2.58 15.98 -0.80
N PHE A 254 -1.49 16.66 -0.45
CA PHE A 254 -1.36 17.34 0.82
C PHE A 254 -1.91 18.75 0.69
N ARG A 255 -3.05 19.00 1.34
CA ARG A 255 -3.65 20.35 1.40
C ARG A 255 -3.82 20.75 2.85
N PHE A 256 -3.05 21.74 3.25
CA PHE A 256 -3.12 22.31 4.59
C PHE A 256 -4.29 23.31 4.64
N GLY A 257 -5.25 23.10 5.56
CA GLY A 257 -6.46 23.91 5.66
C GLY A 257 -7.71 23.20 6.20
N THR A 258 -7.64 21.90 6.48
CA THR A 258 -8.72 21.07 7.03
C THR A 258 -8.41 20.62 8.47
N ARG A 259 -9.36 19.96 9.16
CA ARG A 259 -9.19 19.35 10.51
C ARG A 259 -7.87 18.59 10.66
N ASN A 260 -7.45 17.90 9.61
CA ASN A 260 -6.23 17.09 9.54
C ASN A 260 -4.93 17.87 9.83
N ALA A 261 -4.86 19.13 9.42
CA ALA A 261 -3.71 20.01 9.66
C ALA A 261 -3.53 20.30 11.16
N ILE A 262 -4.66 20.47 11.85
CA ILE A 262 -4.70 20.73 13.27
C ILE A 262 -4.25 19.49 14.04
N ASP A 263 -4.71 18.30 13.66
CA ASP A 263 -4.32 17.04 14.32
C ASP A 263 -2.80 16.85 14.33
N ILE A 264 -2.13 17.14 13.20
CA ILE A 264 -0.67 17.07 13.10
C ILE A 264 0.01 18.17 13.93
N ALA A 265 -0.52 19.39 13.92
CA ALA A 265 0.02 20.47 14.75
C ALA A 265 -0.07 20.13 16.25
N VAL A 266 -1.18 19.53 16.69
CA VAL A 266 -1.34 19.05 18.07
C VAL A 266 -0.37 17.91 18.37
N ALA A 267 -0.21 16.93 17.47
CA ALA A 267 0.79 15.87 17.65
C ALA A 267 2.22 16.43 17.83
N TRP A 268 2.59 17.44 17.03
CA TRP A 268 3.88 18.12 17.16
C TRP A 268 4.03 18.81 18.52
N LEU A 269 3.04 19.60 18.93
CA LEU A 269 3.08 20.33 20.21
C LEU A 269 2.99 19.42 21.44
N LYS A 270 2.45 18.21 21.26
CA LYS A 270 2.54 17.13 22.24
C LYS A 270 3.86 16.37 22.14
N GLY A 271 4.82 16.83 21.35
CA GLY A 271 6.19 16.33 21.29
C GLY A 271 6.38 15.06 20.47
N CYS A 272 5.48 14.75 19.53
CA CYS A 272 5.68 13.63 18.60
C CYS A 272 6.72 13.95 17.51
N ILE A 273 7.08 15.22 17.36
CA ILE A 273 8.18 15.71 16.51
C ILE A 273 9.15 16.47 17.41
N SER A 274 10.46 16.22 17.24
CA SER A 274 11.50 16.71 18.15
C SER A 274 11.93 18.15 17.89
N SER A 275 11.70 18.67 16.69
CA SER A 275 12.01 20.06 16.33
C SER A 275 11.04 21.03 16.98
N GLN A 276 11.43 22.30 17.07
CA GLN A 276 10.55 23.34 17.60
C GLN A 276 9.39 23.60 16.63
N PHE A 277 8.20 23.82 17.18
CA PHE A 277 7.03 24.16 16.37
C PHE A 277 7.25 25.53 15.69
N PRO A 278 7.03 25.65 14.37
CA PRO A 278 7.59 26.76 13.60
C PRO A 278 6.75 28.04 13.60
N VAL A 279 5.57 28.03 14.22
CA VAL A 279 4.70 29.20 14.36
C VAL A 279 4.22 29.34 15.80
N ASP A 280 3.70 30.51 16.13
CA ASP A 280 3.10 30.76 17.45
C ASP A 280 1.84 29.89 17.64
N PRO A 281 1.80 28.99 18.65
CA PRO A 281 0.72 28.03 18.84
C PRO A 281 -0.51 28.66 19.55
N ARG A 282 -0.96 29.83 19.07
CA ARG A 282 -2.21 30.46 19.56
C ARG A 282 -3.45 29.72 19.08
N PHE A 283 -3.31 28.88 18.05
CA PHE A 283 -4.35 27.98 17.55
C PHE A 283 -5.68 28.67 17.22
N ASN A 284 -5.55 29.89 16.71
CA ASN A 284 -6.63 30.68 16.14
C ASN A 284 -6.60 30.57 14.61
N THR A 285 -7.52 31.25 13.95
CA THR A 285 -7.59 31.32 12.48
C THR A 285 -6.28 31.82 11.85
N GLU A 286 -5.58 32.76 12.48
CA GLU A 286 -4.27 33.26 12.00
C GLU A 286 -3.20 32.15 12.01
N THR A 287 -3.20 31.30 13.04
CA THR A 287 -2.26 30.17 13.15
C THR A 287 -2.49 29.16 12.02
N VAL A 288 -3.75 28.84 11.71
CA VAL A 288 -4.09 27.94 10.59
C VAL A 288 -3.60 28.51 9.27
N TYR A 289 -3.85 29.81 9.01
CA TYR A 289 -3.40 30.46 7.79
C TYR A 289 -1.87 30.54 7.70
N ALA A 290 -1.18 30.80 8.81
CA ALA A 290 0.27 30.83 8.86
C ALA A 290 0.87 29.46 8.53
N LEU A 291 0.33 28.38 9.11
CA LEU A 291 0.75 27.03 8.79
C LEU A 291 0.42 26.66 7.34
N ALA A 292 -0.76 27.03 6.83
CA ALA A 292 -1.13 26.72 5.45
C ALA A 292 -0.26 27.45 4.42
N ALA A 293 0.14 28.69 4.72
CA ALA A 293 1.10 29.43 3.91
C ALA A 293 2.51 28.83 4.00
N ARG A 294 2.90 28.32 5.17
CA ARG A 294 4.23 27.75 5.42
C ARG A 294 4.38 26.34 4.86
N TRP A 295 3.32 25.55 4.87
CA TRP A 295 3.28 24.16 4.41
C TRP A 295 2.34 23.98 3.21
N PRO A 296 2.61 24.63 2.07
CA PRO A 296 1.79 24.48 0.87
C PRO A 296 1.90 23.09 0.23
N THR A 297 2.94 22.33 0.60
CA THR A 297 3.22 20.96 0.13
C THR A 297 3.63 20.07 1.29
N TYR A 298 3.55 18.76 1.08
CA TYR A 298 4.01 17.82 2.10
C TYR A 298 5.53 17.95 2.38
N GLU A 299 6.30 18.25 1.34
CA GLU A 299 7.74 18.49 1.43
C GLU A 299 8.06 19.67 2.35
N ALA A 300 7.30 20.77 2.26
CA ALA A 300 7.52 21.95 3.11
C ALA A 300 7.26 21.67 4.59
N PHE A 301 6.21 20.88 4.91
CA PHE A 301 6.00 20.37 6.27
C PHE A 301 7.19 19.53 6.73
N TRP A 302 7.62 18.59 5.88
CA TRP A 302 8.67 17.65 6.24
C TRP A 302 10.01 18.36 6.52
N GLU A 303 10.34 19.40 5.75
CA GLU A 303 11.54 20.21 5.96
C GLU A 303 11.55 20.91 7.31
N ASP A 304 10.43 21.52 7.73
CA ASP A 304 10.34 22.12 9.06
C ASP A 304 10.41 21.06 10.17
N ALA A 305 9.74 19.93 9.98
CA ALA A 305 9.68 18.86 10.98
C ALA A 305 11.05 18.19 11.17
N PHE A 306 11.77 17.91 10.09
CA PHE A 306 12.89 16.97 10.09
C PHE A 306 14.16 17.48 9.41
N GLY A 307 14.09 18.52 8.58
CA GLY A 307 15.24 19.03 7.82
C GLY A 307 16.41 19.46 8.72
N GLY A 308 16.09 20.05 9.88
CA GLY A 308 17.07 20.35 10.93
C GLY A 308 17.83 19.10 11.38
N PHE A 309 17.14 18.03 11.78
CA PHE A 309 17.78 16.79 12.22
C PHE A 309 18.69 16.20 11.13
N VAL A 310 18.20 16.16 9.90
CA VAL A 310 18.93 15.63 8.75
C VAL A 310 20.25 16.37 8.53
N ASN A 311 20.21 17.70 8.52
CA ASN A 311 21.40 18.52 8.30
C ASN A 311 22.46 18.31 9.39
N HIS A 312 22.05 18.15 10.65
CA HIS A 312 22.99 17.91 11.75
C HIS A 312 23.63 16.51 11.72
N ASN A 313 22.97 15.53 11.09
CA ASN A 313 23.39 14.13 11.10
C ASN A 313 23.89 13.62 9.74
N ILE A 314 24.00 14.49 8.72
CA ILE A 314 24.29 14.09 7.34
C ILE A 314 25.57 13.25 7.22
N ASN A 315 26.63 13.61 7.94
CA ASN A 315 27.90 12.87 7.94
C ASN A 315 27.73 11.42 8.44
N LEU A 316 26.90 11.19 9.46
CA LEU A 316 26.65 9.84 9.95
C LEU A 316 25.84 9.04 8.92
N ILE A 317 24.81 9.67 8.34
CA ILE A 317 23.92 9.07 7.34
C ILE A 317 24.69 8.63 6.08
N GLU A 318 25.68 9.42 5.66
CA GLU A 318 26.50 9.11 4.48
C GLU A 318 27.45 7.93 4.66
N HIS A 319 27.80 7.58 5.89
CA HIS A 319 28.75 6.50 6.19
C HIS A 319 28.10 5.27 6.85
N TYR A 320 26.82 5.34 7.21
CA TYR A 320 26.10 4.21 7.80
C TYR A 320 25.70 3.20 6.73
N GLU A 321 25.95 1.92 6.98
CA GLU A 321 25.60 0.83 6.05
C GLU A 321 24.49 -0.05 6.63
N LEU A 322 23.57 -0.44 5.75
CA LEU A 322 22.47 -1.35 6.05
C LEU A 322 22.52 -2.52 5.08
N ALA A 323 22.29 -3.72 5.58
CA ALA A 323 22.18 -4.90 4.74
C ALA A 323 20.92 -4.81 3.84
N PRO A 324 20.92 -5.45 2.66
CA PRO A 324 19.73 -5.54 1.80
C PRO A 324 18.51 -6.04 2.59
N GLY A 325 17.35 -5.46 2.31
CA GLY A 325 16.11 -5.75 3.03
C GLY A 325 15.93 -4.96 4.32
N HIS A 326 16.94 -4.23 4.78
CA HIS A 326 16.82 -3.40 5.97
C HIS A 326 16.48 -1.96 5.63
N ILE A 327 15.70 -1.31 6.50
CA ILE A 327 15.47 0.14 6.53
C ILE A 327 15.70 0.67 7.93
N LEU A 328 16.00 1.95 8.02
CA LEU A 328 16.19 2.63 9.29
C LEU A 328 15.10 3.68 9.48
N VAL A 329 14.51 3.70 10.67
CA VAL A 329 13.57 4.72 11.09
C VAL A 329 14.10 5.44 12.32
N TYR A 330 14.16 6.77 12.25
CA TYR A 330 14.32 7.61 13.43
C TYR A 330 12.95 8.20 13.77
N GLY A 331 12.39 7.80 14.90
CA GLY A 331 11.04 8.17 15.29
C GLY A 331 10.82 7.97 16.78
N GLN A 332 9.63 8.35 17.24
CA GLN A 332 9.26 8.17 18.62
C GLN A 332 8.78 6.74 18.86
N VAL A 333 9.32 6.12 19.91
CA VAL A 333 8.87 4.82 20.39
C VAL A 333 8.23 4.94 21.77
N ALA A 334 7.29 4.07 22.04
CA ALA A 334 6.61 3.96 23.33
C ALA A 334 6.21 2.52 23.61
N GLN A 335 5.88 2.24 24.87
CA GLN A 335 5.56 0.90 25.34
C GLN A 335 4.11 0.77 25.79
N PHE A 336 3.44 -0.26 25.29
CA PHE A 336 2.05 -0.61 25.63
C PHE A 336 1.92 -2.10 25.85
N THR A 337 0.82 -2.54 26.47
CA THR A 337 0.48 -3.96 26.59
C THR A 337 -0.63 -4.34 25.61
N LEU A 338 -0.72 -5.64 25.31
CA LEU A 338 -1.77 -6.20 24.47
C LEU A 338 -2.72 -7.06 25.28
N ASP A 339 -3.99 -6.96 24.91
CA ASP A 339 -5.08 -7.80 25.40
C ASP A 339 -5.88 -8.38 24.22
N THR A 340 -6.41 -9.59 24.41
CA THR A 340 -7.24 -10.28 23.42
C THR A 340 -8.59 -9.63 23.28
N CYS A 341 -9.18 -9.73 22.09
CA CYS A 341 -10.57 -9.37 21.86
C CYS A 341 -11.37 -10.61 21.47
N GLU A 342 -12.47 -10.89 22.19
CA GLU A 342 -13.43 -11.96 21.86
C GLU A 342 -14.52 -11.50 20.86
N PHE A 343 -14.42 -10.28 20.31
CA PHE A 343 -15.49 -9.69 19.51
C PHE A 343 -15.45 -10.13 18.04
N GLY A 344 -16.35 -11.05 17.67
CA GLY A 344 -16.55 -11.51 16.30
C GLY A 344 -15.50 -12.51 15.79
N LYS A 345 -15.65 -12.96 14.53
CA LYS A 345 -14.75 -13.95 13.91
C LYS A 345 -13.35 -13.41 13.55
N LYS A 346 -13.01 -12.15 13.87
CA LYS A 346 -11.75 -11.51 13.47
C LYS A 346 -10.66 -11.77 14.52
N ARG A 347 -9.98 -12.91 14.40
CA ARG A 347 -8.93 -13.40 15.33
C ARG A 347 -7.63 -12.59 15.36
N ASP A 348 -7.50 -11.58 14.50
CA ASP A 348 -6.24 -10.90 14.20
C ASP A 348 -6.17 -9.47 14.78
N MET A 349 -7.14 -9.08 15.61
CA MET A 349 -7.23 -7.73 16.20
C MET A 349 -7.10 -7.76 17.72
N PHE A 350 -6.31 -6.84 18.27
CA PHE A 350 -5.94 -6.79 19.68
C PHE A 350 -6.16 -5.40 20.26
N ILE A 351 -6.52 -5.34 21.54
CA ILE A 351 -6.63 -4.07 22.27
C ILE A 351 -5.24 -3.66 22.74
N VAL A 352 -4.89 -2.40 22.47
CA VAL A 352 -3.68 -1.79 23.01
C VAL A 352 -4.05 -1.07 24.31
N ARG A 353 -3.32 -1.35 25.39
CA ARG A 353 -3.57 -0.76 26.71
C ARG A 353 -2.38 0.05 27.20
N SER A 354 -2.67 1.17 27.85
CA SER A 354 -1.66 1.94 28.57
C SER A 354 -1.10 1.16 29.76
N ARG A 355 -0.04 1.69 30.39
CA ARG A 355 0.52 1.13 31.63
C ARG A 355 -0.50 1.06 32.77
N ALA A 356 -1.51 1.93 32.76
CA ALA A 356 -2.61 1.92 33.73
C ALA A 356 -3.69 0.87 33.42
N GLY A 357 -3.56 0.11 32.33
CA GLY A 357 -4.52 -0.91 31.90
C GLY A 357 -5.72 -0.35 31.13
N ILE A 358 -5.75 0.96 30.86
CA ILE A 358 -6.84 1.62 30.15
C ILE A 358 -6.73 1.29 28.64
N PRO A 359 -7.82 0.91 27.95
CA PRO A 359 -7.84 0.81 26.50
C PRO A 359 -7.44 2.14 25.84
N SER A 360 -6.35 2.10 25.08
CA SER A 360 -5.70 3.28 24.49
C SER A 360 -5.67 3.23 22.96
N GLY A 361 -6.12 2.12 22.37
CA GLY A 361 -6.09 1.90 20.94
C GLY A 361 -6.32 0.44 20.59
N ALA A 362 -6.09 0.10 19.34
CA ALA A 362 -6.19 -1.25 18.83
C ALA A 362 -5.22 -1.48 17.67
N ILE A 363 -4.87 -2.74 17.44
CA ILE A 363 -3.89 -3.12 16.44
C ILE A 363 -4.32 -4.37 15.68
N TRP A 364 -4.03 -4.39 14.38
CA TRP A 364 -4.08 -5.60 13.57
C TRP A 364 -2.72 -6.28 13.53
N ILE A 365 -2.71 -7.55 13.88
CA ILE A 365 -1.53 -8.42 13.82
C ILE A 365 -1.89 -9.62 12.94
N SER A 366 -1.16 -9.81 11.85
CA SER A 366 -1.41 -10.92 10.93
C SER A 366 -1.30 -12.27 11.64
N ALA A 367 -2.22 -13.19 11.36
CA ALA A 367 -2.32 -14.51 12.00
C ALA A 367 -1.03 -15.34 11.99
N TYR A 368 -0.14 -15.15 11.01
CA TYR A 368 1.15 -15.85 10.93
C TYR A 368 2.23 -15.31 11.86
N ASN A 369 1.99 -14.21 12.56
CA ASN A 369 2.90 -13.73 13.58
C ASN A 369 2.62 -14.46 14.89
N GLU A 370 3.57 -15.26 15.35
CA GLU A 370 3.57 -15.71 16.74
C GLU A 370 3.76 -14.49 17.65
N ILE A 371 2.80 -14.30 18.56
CA ILE A 371 2.82 -13.23 19.56
C ILE A 371 3.11 -13.90 20.90
N ALA A 372 4.20 -13.48 21.57
CA ALA A 372 4.44 -13.86 22.96
C ALA A 372 3.23 -13.50 23.89
N PRO A 373 3.17 -14.03 25.12
CA PRO A 373 1.97 -14.02 25.96
C PRO A 373 1.28 -12.66 26.10
N MET A 374 -0.05 -12.67 26.25
CA MET A 374 -0.83 -11.46 26.56
C MET A 374 -0.33 -10.78 27.83
N ASN A 375 -0.54 -9.48 27.95
CA ASN A 375 -0.01 -8.61 29.02
C ASN A 375 1.51 -8.43 29.03
N THR A 376 2.23 -8.89 28.00
CA THR A 376 3.63 -8.51 27.81
C THR A 376 3.72 -7.10 27.23
N THR A 377 4.66 -6.31 27.75
CA THR A 377 4.97 -4.98 27.22
C THR A 377 5.61 -5.09 25.85
N ARG A 378 5.11 -4.31 24.89
CA ARG A 378 5.55 -4.29 23.49
C ARG A 378 5.99 -2.89 23.09
N GLU A 379 6.97 -2.84 22.21
CA GLU A 379 7.47 -1.60 21.63
C GLU A 379 6.62 -1.23 20.40
N PHE A 380 6.20 0.02 20.38
CA PHE A 380 5.48 0.63 19.27
C PHE A 380 6.28 1.81 18.74
N ILE A 381 6.21 2.03 17.43
CA ILE A 381 6.77 3.19 16.73
C ILE A 381 5.61 4.05 16.25
N ALA A 382 5.62 5.35 16.57
CA ALA A 382 4.70 6.31 15.95
C ALA A 382 5.10 6.52 14.49
N LEU A 383 4.15 6.29 13.57
CA LEU A 383 4.40 6.39 12.14
C LEU A 383 3.88 7.71 11.58
N SER A 384 2.62 8.02 11.87
CA SER A 384 1.92 9.16 11.27
C SER A 384 0.72 9.59 12.11
N GLY A 385 0.22 10.79 11.87
CA GLY A 385 -1.17 11.09 12.23
C GLY A 385 -2.13 10.28 11.36
N GLY A 386 -3.22 9.80 11.95
CA GLY A 386 -4.30 9.09 11.28
C GLY A 386 -5.64 9.82 11.45
N ASP A 387 -6.61 9.52 10.58
CA ASP A 387 -7.99 10.01 10.70
C ASP A 387 -8.95 8.96 11.30
N GLY A 388 -8.42 7.78 11.64
CA GLY A 388 -9.18 6.68 12.22
C GLY A 388 -10.15 5.98 11.25
N ALA A 389 -10.33 6.44 10.02
CA ALA A 389 -11.42 5.97 9.15
C ALA A 389 -11.20 4.54 8.66
N ILE A 390 -9.99 4.21 8.20
CA ILE A 390 -9.68 2.88 7.65
C ILE A 390 -9.43 1.86 8.76
N LEU A 391 -8.85 2.31 9.86
CA LEU A 391 -8.75 1.53 11.09
C LEU A 391 -10.01 1.67 11.96
N GLY A 392 -11.13 2.11 11.38
CA GLY A 392 -12.39 2.41 12.05
C GLY A 392 -12.87 1.28 12.95
N PRO A 393 -12.94 0.02 12.46
CA PRO A 393 -13.32 -1.10 13.32
C PRO A 393 -12.40 -1.31 14.52
N ALA A 394 -11.11 -0.98 14.40
CA ALA A 394 -10.15 -1.06 15.49
C ALA A 394 -10.36 0.11 16.47
N LEU A 395 -10.61 1.31 15.97
CA LEU A 395 -10.88 2.49 16.77
C LEU A 395 -12.21 2.39 17.54
N ASP A 396 -13.29 2.00 16.85
CA ASP A 396 -14.61 1.76 17.44
C ASP A 396 -14.54 0.73 18.57
N LEU A 397 -13.77 -0.34 18.35
CA LEU A 397 -13.54 -1.36 19.37
C LEU A 397 -12.76 -0.80 20.57
N ALA A 398 -11.71 -0.01 20.34
CA ALA A 398 -10.95 0.62 21.42
C ALA A 398 -11.85 1.52 22.27
N PHE A 399 -12.75 2.26 21.63
CA PHE A 399 -13.77 3.07 22.29
C PHE A 399 -14.75 2.26 23.12
N GLU A 400 -15.38 1.25 22.51
CA GLU A 400 -16.34 0.38 23.19
C GLU A 400 -15.72 -0.23 24.45
N LYS A 401 -14.49 -0.76 24.32
CA LYS A 401 -13.76 -1.35 25.43
C LYS A 401 -13.41 -0.34 26.50
N ARG A 402 -12.96 0.86 26.11
CA ARG A 402 -12.65 1.94 27.06
C ARG A 402 -13.84 2.24 27.95
N PHE A 403 -15.01 2.51 27.36
CA PHE A 403 -16.21 2.90 28.10
C PHE A 403 -16.85 1.76 28.89
N THR A 404 -16.84 0.55 28.34
CA THR A 404 -17.41 -0.61 29.03
C THR A 404 -16.61 -0.97 30.28
N GLU A 405 -15.29 -0.85 30.23
CA GLU A 405 -14.40 -1.25 31.32
C GLU A 405 -14.07 -0.10 32.27
N ASN A 406 -14.24 1.16 31.84
CA ASN A 406 -13.93 2.36 32.61
C ASN A 406 -15.09 3.37 32.48
N PRO A 407 -16.25 3.09 33.11
CA PRO A 407 -17.46 3.89 32.91
C PRO A 407 -17.37 5.32 33.45
N ASP A 408 -16.36 5.63 34.28
CA ASP A 408 -16.09 6.96 34.81
C ASP A 408 -15.26 7.84 33.86
N LEU A 409 -14.69 7.27 32.79
CA LEU A 409 -13.95 8.03 31.76
C LEU A 409 -14.92 8.57 30.71
N ASP A 410 -14.64 9.79 30.21
CA ASP A 410 -15.45 10.47 29.18
C ASP A 410 -14.64 10.63 27.87
N ASP A 411 -15.33 10.76 26.74
CA ASP A 411 -14.74 11.09 25.43
C ASP A 411 -13.89 12.36 25.51
N TYR A 412 -14.29 13.35 26.31
CA TYR A 412 -13.55 14.60 26.51
C TYR A 412 -12.12 14.39 27.03
N ASP A 413 -11.83 13.27 27.72
CA ASP A 413 -10.48 12.98 28.23
C ASP A 413 -9.48 12.72 27.09
N LEU A 414 -9.96 12.24 25.94
CA LEU A 414 -9.16 11.95 24.76
C LEU A 414 -9.09 13.13 23.79
N GLN A 415 -9.96 14.11 23.95
CA GLN A 415 -10.07 15.24 23.04
C GLN A 415 -9.09 16.36 23.38
N TYR A 416 -8.68 17.09 22.35
CA TYR A 416 -8.06 18.38 22.50
C TYR A 416 -9.00 19.49 22.02
N GLN A 417 -9.00 20.59 22.75
CA GLN A 417 -9.71 21.81 22.37
C GLN A 417 -8.86 22.61 21.39
N TYR A 418 -9.46 22.96 20.26
CA TYR A 418 -8.86 23.84 19.26
C TYR A 418 -9.83 24.97 18.90
N GLY A 419 -9.61 26.15 19.47
CA GLY A 419 -10.59 27.24 19.35
C GLY A 419 -11.95 26.80 19.92
N ASN A 420 -12.95 26.66 19.04
CA ASN A 420 -14.28 26.17 19.39
C ASN A 420 -14.54 24.71 18.93
N ALA A 421 -13.54 24.03 18.38
CA ALA A 421 -13.67 22.68 17.85
C ALA A 421 -12.98 21.66 18.76
N GLU A 422 -13.68 20.55 18.98
CA GLU A 422 -13.14 19.36 19.63
C GLU A 422 -12.53 18.43 18.59
N ILE A 423 -11.27 18.07 18.82
CA ILE A 423 -10.55 17.14 17.96
C ILE A 423 -10.09 15.92 18.75
N LEU A 424 -10.14 14.77 18.09
CA LEU A 424 -9.71 13.49 18.64
C LEU A 424 -8.60 12.95 17.74
N PRO A 425 -7.38 13.51 17.86
CA PRO A 425 -6.26 13.06 17.05
C PRO A 425 -5.83 11.65 17.46
N VAL A 426 -5.53 10.84 16.46
CA VAL A 426 -5.02 9.49 16.62
C VAL A 426 -3.72 9.31 15.85
N LEU A 427 -2.88 8.40 16.33
CA LEU A 427 -1.62 8.04 15.69
C LEU A 427 -1.75 6.67 15.05
N ASN A 428 -1.30 6.55 13.80
CA ASN A 428 -0.97 5.26 13.22
C ASN A 428 0.35 4.78 13.81
N VAL A 429 0.38 3.55 14.32
CA VAL A 429 1.53 2.99 15.02
C VAL A 429 1.92 1.63 14.44
N MET A 430 3.22 1.30 14.51
CA MET A 430 3.74 -0.02 14.20
C MET A 430 4.14 -0.73 15.48
N MET A 431 3.62 -1.93 15.70
CA MET A 431 4.20 -2.79 16.73
C MET A 431 5.37 -3.57 16.15
N VAL A 432 6.47 -3.60 16.89
CA VAL A 432 7.70 -4.28 16.51
C VAL A 432 8.17 -5.25 17.57
N GLU A 433 8.94 -6.25 17.13
CA GLU A 433 9.65 -7.16 18.00
C GLU A 433 11.12 -7.22 17.60
N ARG A 434 12.01 -6.99 18.57
CA ARG A 434 13.46 -6.99 18.35
C ARG A 434 14.02 -8.37 18.52
N ASN A 435 14.88 -8.76 17.59
CA ASN A 435 15.79 -9.87 17.80
C ASN A 435 16.82 -9.48 18.88
N PRO A 436 16.94 -10.23 19.99
CA PRO A 436 17.82 -9.86 21.11
C PRO A 436 19.31 -9.79 20.77
N GLU A 437 19.76 -10.53 19.75
CA GLU A 437 21.18 -10.63 19.39
C GLU A 437 21.58 -9.53 18.39
N SER A 438 20.77 -9.33 17.35
CA SER A 438 21.06 -8.36 16.28
C SER A 438 20.48 -6.98 16.51
N ASN A 439 19.53 -6.84 17.46
CA ASN A 439 18.74 -5.63 17.70
C ASN A 439 17.90 -5.16 16.49
N ILE A 440 17.77 -6.01 15.45
CA ILE A 440 16.92 -5.76 14.29
C ILE A 440 15.47 -6.04 14.68
N ALA A 441 14.59 -5.10 14.35
CA ALA A 441 13.17 -5.19 14.64
C ALA A 441 12.41 -5.78 13.45
N ARG A 442 11.49 -6.72 13.72
CA ARG A 442 10.47 -7.15 12.75
C ARG A 442 9.17 -6.42 13.03
N ARG A 443 8.48 -6.02 11.97
CA ARG A 443 7.09 -5.54 12.03
C ARG A 443 6.16 -6.71 12.36
N LEU A 444 5.27 -6.51 13.34
CA LEU A 444 4.21 -7.46 13.68
C LEU A 444 2.83 -6.99 13.21
N GLY A 445 2.56 -5.70 13.31
CA GLY A 445 1.22 -5.17 13.05
C GLY A 445 1.18 -3.65 12.92
N ILE A 446 0.05 -3.16 12.41
CA ILE A 446 -0.27 -1.73 12.32
C ILE A 446 -1.57 -1.49 13.07
N GLY A 447 -1.59 -0.43 13.86
CA GLY A 447 -2.72 -0.08 14.69
C GLY A 447 -2.89 1.41 14.83
N THR A 448 -3.84 1.78 15.67
CA THR A 448 -4.16 3.14 16.04
C THR A 448 -4.08 3.28 17.55
N ILE A 449 -3.45 4.35 18.03
CA ILE A 449 -3.44 4.74 19.44
C ILE A 449 -3.94 6.19 19.54
N PHE A 450 -4.78 6.49 20.52
CA PHE A 450 -5.21 7.87 20.78
C PHE A 450 -4.00 8.75 21.11
N LEU A 451 -3.88 9.93 20.49
CA LEU A 451 -2.72 10.80 20.71
C LEU A 451 -2.53 11.14 22.19
N LYS A 452 -3.62 11.34 22.92
CA LYS A 452 -3.59 11.63 24.36
C LYS A 452 -2.84 10.55 25.13
N GLU A 453 -3.24 9.30 24.92
CA GLU A 453 -2.64 8.12 25.57
C GLU A 453 -1.19 7.92 25.14
N TRP A 454 -0.87 8.22 23.88
CA TRP A 454 0.51 8.22 23.41
C TRP A 454 1.36 9.31 24.08
N ALA A 455 0.83 10.53 24.22
CA ALA A 455 1.54 11.66 24.80
C ALA A 455 1.83 11.45 26.30
N ASP A 456 0.93 10.76 27.01
CA ASP A 456 1.05 10.42 28.42
C ASP A 456 1.91 9.17 28.68
N ALA A 457 2.28 8.43 27.62
CA ALA A 457 3.17 7.27 27.71
C ALA A 457 4.64 7.68 27.90
N ASP A 458 5.41 6.74 28.45
CA ASP A 458 6.87 6.84 28.52
C ASP A 458 7.45 6.62 27.12
N ARG A 459 7.87 7.72 26.50
CA ARG A 459 8.19 7.79 25.07
C ARG A 459 9.52 8.49 24.84
N GLU A 460 10.24 8.02 23.83
CA GLU A 460 11.57 8.51 23.52
C GLU A 460 11.83 8.45 22.01
N PHE A 461 12.69 9.33 21.50
CA PHE A 461 13.15 9.25 20.12
C PHE A 461 14.30 8.26 20.01
N LYS A 462 14.16 7.29 19.10
CA LYS A 462 15.14 6.24 18.88
C LYS A 462 15.30 5.94 17.41
N THR A 463 16.48 5.40 17.10
CA THR A 463 16.74 4.79 15.80
C THR A 463 16.41 3.31 15.87
N VAL A 464 15.60 2.82 14.94
CA VAL A 464 15.21 1.42 14.82
C VAL A 464 15.56 0.92 13.43
N VAL A 465 16.26 -0.21 13.36
CA VAL A 465 16.50 -0.92 12.10
C VAL A 465 15.42 -1.97 11.93
N LEU A 466 14.67 -1.89 10.84
CA LEU A 466 13.64 -2.87 10.49
C LEU A 466 14.18 -3.86 9.44
N GLY A 467 13.85 -5.15 9.62
CA GLY A 467 14.29 -6.25 8.75
C GLY A 467 13.16 -7.14 8.23
#